data_AF-V9ILK6-F1
#
_entry.id   AF-V9ILK6-F1
#
_cell.length_a   1.000
_cell.length_b   1.000
_cell.length_c   1.000
_cell.angle_alpha   90.00
_cell.angle_beta   90.00
_cell.angle_gamma   90.00
#
_symmetry.space_group_name_H-M   'P 1'
#
loop_
_entity.id
_entity.type
_entity.pdbx_description
1 polymer ?
#
loop_
_entity_poly.entity_id
_entity_poly.type
_entity_poly.pdbx_seq_one_letter_code
_entity_poly.pdbx_strand_id
1 'polypeptide(L)'
;MKFRKVMDQPTNLSWWIWLILGIANLTCALCVKYVGLYSLILSLFLIAYDYWNLIPRKTLSSTVLCIHLIIRIFVILSIICIIYLTVFYIHLTTLSKAGPHDSVMTSAFQASLDGGLASITKGQPLEVTHGSQITLRHTYGRACWLHSHNHMYPLRYPDGRGSSHQQQVTCYSFKDVNNWWIVKKPERNDLVVTKPSEPIKHGDIIQLVHGITSRALNSHDVAAPMTPQSQEVSCYIDYNVSMPAQNFWKVEISNKDSTGDVWHAIQSQIRLIHVNTDYALKFSGRQLPDWGFNQHEIVADRLVDQTDSIWNVEEHRYTKSEDQKQRERELINAEMIPLQATTLNFWEKFIELQIKMLFSGQEGQNSHMYSSDPLDWPLMSRGIAYWVSNDSNVNICIIVIICEKKLIYTYYIIIYYIHIYKNFFFTNYYLY
;
A
#
# COMPACT_ATOMS: atom_id res chain seq x y z
N MET A 1 11.14 -22.19 -30.46
CA MET A 1 11.54 -23.06 -31.60
C MET A 1 10.35 -23.58 -32.42
N LYS A 2 9.32 -24.17 -31.81
CA LYS A 2 8.16 -24.70 -32.57
C LYS A 2 7.36 -23.60 -33.32
N PHE A 3 7.12 -22.45 -32.68
CA PHE A 3 6.47 -21.29 -33.32
C PHE A 3 7.25 -20.75 -34.55
N ARG A 4 8.58 -20.65 -34.45
CA ARG A 4 9.46 -20.22 -35.56
C ARG A 4 9.34 -21.10 -36.81
N LYS A 5 9.02 -22.39 -36.67
CA LYS A 5 8.88 -23.33 -37.81
C LYS A 5 7.64 -23.09 -38.66
N VAL A 6 6.59 -22.50 -38.08
CA VAL A 6 5.30 -22.25 -38.76
C VAL A 6 5.14 -20.76 -39.11
N MET A 7 6.18 -19.96 -38.86
CA MET A 7 6.16 -18.51 -38.89
C MET A 7 5.82 -17.91 -40.25
N ASP A 8 6.20 -18.58 -41.34
CA ASP A 8 5.96 -18.11 -42.71
C ASP A 8 4.52 -18.28 -43.18
N GLN A 9 3.66 -18.95 -42.41
CA GLN A 9 2.29 -19.31 -42.77
C GLN A 9 1.28 -18.76 -41.75
N PRO A 10 1.04 -17.45 -41.71
CA PRO A 10 0.18 -16.81 -40.70
C PRO A 10 -1.31 -17.14 -40.84
N THR A 11 -1.72 -17.71 -41.97
CA THR A 11 -3.09 -18.19 -42.24
C THR A 11 -3.32 -19.61 -41.71
N ASN A 12 -2.28 -20.33 -41.33
CA ASN A 12 -2.39 -21.70 -40.84
C ASN A 12 -2.89 -21.70 -39.38
N LEU A 13 -3.85 -22.57 -39.06
CA LEU A 13 -4.34 -22.78 -37.69
C LEU A 13 -3.20 -23.13 -36.72
N SER A 14 -2.20 -23.88 -37.19
CA SER A 14 -1.03 -24.23 -36.40
C SER A 14 -0.27 -23.00 -35.90
N TRP A 15 -0.20 -21.92 -36.68
CA TRP A 15 0.45 -20.68 -36.29
C TRP A 15 -0.25 -20.03 -35.09
N TRP A 16 -1.58 -19.96 -35.15
CA TRP A 16 -2.40 -19.42 -34.06
C TRP A 16 -2.31 -20.26 -32.80
N ILE A 17 -2.34 -21.59 -32.90
CA ILE A 17 -2.17 -22.48 -31.74
C ILE A 17 -0.83 -22.21 -31.03
N TRP A 18 0.27 -22.12 -31.79
CA TRP A 18 1.59 -21.87 -31.21
C TRP A 18 1.74 -20.44 -30.68
N LEU A 19 1.10 -19.44 -31.29
CA LEU A 19 1.04 -18.08 -30.75
C LEU A 19 0.34 -18.08 -29.39
N ILE A 20 -0.85 -18.68 -29.32
CA ILE A 20 -1.69 -18.72 -28.12
C ILE A 20 -0.94 -19.43 -26.99
N LEU A 21 -0.40 -20.64 -27.25
CA LEU A 21 0.36 -21.40 -26.26
C LEU A 21 1.65 -20.68 -25.82
N GLY A 22 2.32 -19.99 -26.75
CA GLY A 22 3.53 -19.23 -26.46
C GLY A 22 3.25 -18.06 -25.52
N ILE A 23 2.27 -17.22 -25.86
CA ILE A 23 1.84 -16.09 -25.03
C ILE A 23 1.29 -16.58 -23.70
N ALA A 24 0.49 -17.65 -23.68
CA ALA A 24 -0.02 -18.20 -22.44
C ALA A 24 1.10 -18.60 -21.46
N ASN A 25 2.12 -19.31 -21.93
CA ASN A 25 3.25 -19.71 -21.10
C ASN A 25 4.07 -18.50 -20.60
N LEU A 26 4.28 -17.49 -21.46
CA LEU A 26 4.95 -16.25 -21.07
C LEU A 26 4.16 -15.46 -20.02
N THR A 27 2.83 -15.41 -20.15
CA THR A 27 1.97 -14.80 -19.13
C THR A 27 2.01 -15.60 -17.82
N CYS A 28 2.03 -16.93 -17.87
CA CYS A 28 2.22 -17.74 -16.66
C CYS A 28 3.57 -17.43 -15.98
N ALA A 29 4.65 -17.26 -16.75
CA ALA A 29 5.95 -16.85 -16.21
C ALA A 29 5.90 -15.46 -15.55
N LEU A 30 5.15 -14.51 -16.13
CA LEU A 30 4.88 -13.20 -15.52
C LEU A 30 4.12 -13.33 -14.20
N CYS A 31 3.11 -14.20 -14.13
CA CYS A 31 2.33 -14.44 -12.90
C CYS A 31 3.17 -15.07 -11.78
N VAL A 32 4.20 -15.86 -12.11
CA VAL A 32 5.13 -16.41 -11.11
C VAL A 32 6.03 -15.31 -10.54
N LYS A 33 6.59 -14.46 -11.40
CA LYS A 33 7.45 -13.35 -11.00
C LYS A 33 7.51 -12.28 -12.08
N TYR A 34 7.53 -11.00 -11.68
CA TYR A 34 7.61 -9.88 -12.62
C TYR A 34 8.87 -9.81 -13.49
N VAL A 35 9.94 -10.56 -13.15
CA VAL A 35 11.09 -10.75 -14.06
C VAL A 35 10.66 -11.40 -15.38
N GLY A 36 9.57 -12.18 -15.39
CA GLY A 36 8.96 -12.73 -16.60
C GLY A 36 8.49 -11.67 -17.61
N LEU A 37 8.30 -10.41 -17.18
CA LEU A 37 7.98 -9.29 -18.06
C LEU A 37 9.04 -9.10 -19.14
N TYR A 38 10.32 -9.28 -18.83
CA TYR A 38 11.40 -9.14 -19.82
C TYR A 38 11.30 -10.18 -20.93
N SER A 39 10.96 -11.42 -20.59
CA SER A 39 10.73 -12.50 -21.56
C SER A 39 9.50 -12.22 -22.43
N LEU A 40 8.44 -11.66 -21.84
CA LEU A 40 7.24 -11.26 -22.58
C LEU A 40 7.54 -10.12 -23.56
N ILE A 41 8.23 -9.06 -23.13
CA ILE A 41 8.63 -7.93 -23.99
C ILE A 41 9.50 -8.41 -25.15
N LEU A 42 10.48 -9.27 -24.88
CA LEU A 42 11.33 -9.85 -25.93
C LEU A 42 10.50 -10.64 -26.95
N SER A 43 9.54 -11.45 -26.49
CA SER A 43 8.67 -12.19 -27.39
C SER A 43 7.77 -11.28 -28.23
N LEU A 44 7.23 -10.21 -27.65
CA LEU A 44 6.43 -9.22 -28.37
C LEU A 44 7.26 -8.50 -29.43
N PHE A 45 8.50 -8.13 -29.10
CA PHE A 45 9.44 -7.57 -30.06
C PHE A 45 9.71 -8.52 -31.23
N LEU A 46 9.96 -9.80 -30.97
CA LEU A 46 10.17 -10.79 -32.02
C LEU A 46 8.93 -10.95 -32.92
N ILE A 47 7.72 -10.99 -32.35
CA ILE A 47 6.47 -11.08 -33.11
C ILE A 47 6.26 -9.82 -33.97
N ALA A 48 6.59 -8.63 -33.45
CA ALA A 48 6.52 -7.37 -34.19
C ALA A 48 7.53 -7.33 -35.34
N TYR A 49 8.77 -7.75 -35.09
CA TYR A 49 9.81 -7.89 -36.11
C TYR A 49 9.39 -8.90 -37.20
N ASP A 50 8.80 -10.02 -36.82
CA ASP A 50 8.32 -11.02 -37.77
C ASP A 50 7.13 -10.48 -38.59
N TYR A 51 6.25 -9.66 -38.00
CA TYR A 51 5.21 -8.95 -38.74
C TYR A 51 5.80 -7.93 -39.72
N TRP A 52 6.83 -7.18 -39.32
CA TRP A 52 7.54 -6.23 -40.17
C TRP A 52 8.08 -6.90 -41.44
N ASN A 53 8.62 -8.12 -41.32
CA ASN A 53 9.12 -8.89 -42.45
C ASN A 53 8.03 -9.45 -43.39
N LEU A 54 6.74 -9.41 -42.98
CA LEU A 54 5.61 -9.79 -43.83
C LEU A 54 5.15 -8.64 -44.73
N ILE A 55 5.44 -7.39 -44.36
CA ILE A 55 5.01 -6.18 -45.10
C ILE A 55 5.52 -6.17 -46.56
N PRO A 56 6.78 -6.52 -46.87
CA PRO A 56 7.29 -6.48 -48.25
C PRO A 56 6.77 -7.60 -49.16
N ARG A 57 6.01 -8.58 -48.65
CA ARG A 57 5.55 -9.74 -49.43
C ARG A 57 4.39 -9.37 -50.35
N LYS A 58 4.66 -9.28 -51.65
CA LYS A 58 3.67 -8.98 -52.71
C LYS A 58 2.52 -9.99 -52.85
N THR A 59 2.61 -11.14 -52.18
CA THR A 59 1.59 -12.21 -52.20
C THR A 59 0.39 -11.90 -51.29
N LEU A 60 0.50 -10.92 -50.40
CA LEU A 60 -0.55 -10.55 -49.45
C LEU A 60 -1.07 -9.15 -49.76
N SER A 61 -2.40 -8.98 -49.74
CA SER A 61 -3.02 -7.66 -49.85
C SER A 61 -2.80 -6.86 -48.56
N SER A 62 -2.64 -5.54 -48.68
CA SER A 62 -2.52 -4.61 -47.55
C SER A 62 -3.69 -4.70 -46.58
N THR A 63 -4.91 -4.98 -47.08
CA THR A 63 -6.09 -5.16 -46.23
C THR A 63 -5.99 -6.40 -45.35
N VAL A 64 -5.51 -7.51 -45.91
CA VAL A 64 -5.29 -8.78 -45.20
C VAL A 64 -4.21 -8.60 -44.13
N LEU A 65 -3.12 -7.89 -44.44
CA LEU A 65 -2.07 -7.56 -43.46
C LEU A 65 -2.60 -6.73 -42.29
N CYS A 66 -3.46 -5.73 -42.55
CA CYS A 66 -4.07 -4.91 -41.51
C CYS A 66 -5.01 -5.72 -40.60
N ILE A 67 -5.88 -6.55 -41.19
CA ILE A 67 -6.78 -7.45 -40.44
C ILE A 67 -5.95 -8.40 -39.55
N HIS A 68 -4.89 -9.01 -40.09
CA HIS A 68 -4.01 -9.88 -39.32
C HIS A 68 -3.33 -9.16 -38.16
N LEU A 69 -2.94 -7.89 -38.32
CA LEU A 69 -2.36 -7.11 -37.22
C LEU A 69 -3.35 -6.90 -36.08
N ILE A 70 -4.57 -6.46 -36.41
CA ILE A 70 -5.62 -6.21 -35.43
C ILE A 70 -5.96 -7.50 -34.68
N ILE A 71 -6.17 -8.61 -35.40
CA ILE A 71 -6.46 -9.91 -34.78
C ILE A 71 -5.30 -10.36 -33.89
N ARG A 72 -4.04 -10.19 -34.31
CA ARG A 72 -2.87 -10.56 -33.48
C ARG A 72 -2.83 -9.76 -32.20
N ILE A 73 -2.97 -8.44 -32.27
CA ILE A 73 -2.96 -7.57 -31.09
C ILE A 73 -4.09 -7.96 -30.14
N PHE A 74 -5.30 -8.16 -30.67
CA PHE A 74 -6.46 -8.57 -29.89
C PHE A 74 -6.23 -9.92 -29.19
N VAL A 75 -5.83 -10.95 -29.94
CA VAL A 75 -5.57 -12.29 -29.38
C VAL A 75 -4.49 -12.26 -28.31
N ILE A 76 -3.38 -11.57 -28.56
CA ILE A 76 -2.27 -11.45 -27.59
C ILE A 76 -2.76 -10.76 -26.30
N LEU A 77 -3.43 -9.61 -26.43
CA LEU A 77 -3.91 -8.85 -25.28
C LEU A 77 -4.97 -9.64 -24.48
N SER A 78 -5.93 -10.25 -25.17
CA SER A 78 -6.98 -11.05 -24.53
C SER A 78 -6.39 -12.21 -23.73
N ILE A 79 -5.38 -12.91 -24.25
CA ILE A 79 -4.75 -14.04 -23.55
C ILE A 79 -3.99 -13.57 -22.31
N ILE A 80 -3.23 -12.48 -22.43
CA ILE A 80 -2.52 -11.89 -21.29
C ILE A 80 -3.53 -11.52 -20.20
N CYS A 81 -4.58 -10.78 -20.54
CA CYS A 81 -5.60 -10.36 -19.58
C CYS A 81 -6.34 -11.55 -18.95
N ILE A 82 -6.83 -12.51 -19.74
CA ILE A 82 -7.59 -13.66 -19.23
C ILE A 82 -6.74 -14.47 -18.24
N ILE A 83 -5.51 -14.82 -18.60
CA ILE A 83 -4.65 -15.64 -17.74
C ILE A 83 -4.26 -14.88 -16.48
N TYR A 84 -3.84 -13.62 -16.60
CA TYR A 84 -3.43 -12.80 -15.46
C TYR A 84 -4.59 -12.63 -14.47
N LEU A 85 -5.75 -12.20 -14.95
CA LEU A 85 -6.94 -12.02 -14.11
C LEU A 85 -7.41 -13.33 -13.50
N THR A 86 -7.38 -14.45 -14.23
CA THR A 86 -7.78 -15.77 -13.70
C THR A 86 -6.87 -16.21 -12.56
N VAL A 87 -5.55 -16.04 -12.68
CA VAL A 87 -4.61 -16.39 -11.60
C VAL A 87 -4.88 -15.56 -10.36
N PHE A 88 -5.08 -14.24 -10.49
CA PHE A 88 -5.40 -13.39 -9.35
C PHE A 88 -6.79 -13.63 -8.77
N TYR A 89 -7.76 -14.01 -9.61
CA TYR A 89 -9.07 -14.45 -9.16
C TYR A 89 -8.97 -15.71 -8.31
N ILE A 90 -8.24 -16.73 -8.77
CA ILE A 90 -7.98 -17.96 -7.98
C ILE A 90 -7.22 -17.61 -6.69
N HIS A 91 -6.22 -16.73 -6.75
CA HIS A 91 -5.45 -16.30 -5.58
C HIS A 91 -6.36 -15.68 -4.51
N LEU A 92 -7.15 -14.66 -4.86
CA LEU A 92 -8.00 -13.92 -3.93
C LEU A 92 -9.22 -14.74 -3.45
N THR A 93 -9.68 -15.71 -4.23
CA THR A 93 -10.77 -16.62 -3.81
C THR A 93 -10.26 -17.74 -2.91
N THR A 94 -9.04 -18.22 -3.11
CA THR A 94 -8.43 -19.29 -2.30
C THR A 94 -7.92 -18.75 -0.95
N LEU A 95 -7.30 -17.56 -0.94
CA LEU A 95 -6.81 -16.91 0.28
C LEU A 95 -7.87 -15.98 0.86
N SER A 96 -8.98 -16.56 1.33
CA SER A 96 -10.03 -15.78 1.99
C SER A 96 -9.73 -15.45 3.45
N LYS A 97 -8.76 -16.13 4.08
CA LYS A 97 -8.47 -16.00 5.52
C LYS A 97 -7.39 -14.97 5.81
N ALA A 98 -7.50 -14.31 6.96
CA ALA A 98 -6.49 -13.40 7.46
C ALA A 98 -5.21 -14.12 7.89
N GLY A 99 -4.08 -13.41 7.80
CA GLY A 99 -2.76 -13.94 8.09
C GLY A 99 -1.79 -12.85 8.56
N PRO A 100 -0.58 -13.20 9.04
CA PRO A 100 0.32 -12.27 9.75
C PRO A 100 0.81 -11.06 8.92
N HIS A 101 0.65 -11.10 7.59
CA HIS A 101 1.11 -10.06 6.67
C HIS A 101 -0.03 -9.31 5.97
N ASP A 102 -1.28 -9.48 6.43
CA ASP A 102 -2.41 -8.69 5.92
C ASP A 102 -2.35 -7.22 6.34
N SER A 103 -1.54 -6.88 7.35
CA SER A 103 -1.28 -5.53 7.87
C SER A 103 -0.81 -4.51 6.82
N VAL A 104 -0.24 -4.99 5.71
CA VAL A 104 0.20 -4.16 4.57
C VAL A 104 -0.97 -3.61 3.75
N MET A 105 -2.12 -4.31 3.79
CA MET A 105 -3.34 -3.94 3.08
C MET A 105 -4.17 -2.93 3.89
N THR A 106 -5.15 -2.29 3.24
CA THR A 106 -6.08 -1.35 3.88
C THR A 106 -6.98 -2.07 4.90
N SER A 107 -7.55 -1.32 5.85
CA SER A 107 -8.51 -1.90 6.81
C SER A 107 -9.73 -2.50 6.10
N ALA A 108 -10.21 -1.87 5.02
CA ALA A 108 -11.33 -2.41 4.25
C ALA A 108 -10.98 -3.78 3.63
N PHE A 109 -9.76 -3.93 3.10
CA PHE A 109 -9.27 -5.21 2.57
C PHE A 109 -9.14 -6.25 3.67
N GLN A 110 -8.51 -5.92 4.80
CA GLN A 110 -8.37 -6.83 5.94
C GLN A 110 -9.73 -7.24 6.53
N ALA A 111 -10.69 -6.30 6.55
CA ALA A 111 -12.05 -6.56 7.00
C ALA A 111 -12.87 -7.42 6.01
N SER A 112 -12.35 -7.64 4.80
CA SER A 112 -12.92 -8.58 3.84
C SER A 112 -12.37 -10.00 3.94
N LEU A 113 -11.41 -10.26 4.85
CA LEU A 113 -10.79 -11.57 5.07
C LEU A 113 -11.40 -12.27 6.30
N ASP A 114 -11.71 -13.56 6.16
CA ASP A 114 -12.24 -14.42 7.21
C ASP A 114 -11.26 -14.56 8.39
N GLY A 115 -11.75 -14.36 9.61
CA GLY A 115 -10.98 -14.57 10.84
C GLY A 115 -10.02 -13.43 11.24
N GLY A 116 -9.88 -12.38 10.43
CA GLY A 116 -9.04 -11.21 10.73
C GLY A 116 -9.82 -10.02 11.26
N LEU A 117 -9.53 -8.83 10.75
CA LEU A 117 -10.21 -7.58 11.11
C LEU A 117 -11.74 -7.66 10.89
N ALA A 118 -12.18 -8.49 9.94
CA ALA A 118 -13.59 -8.81 9.68
C ALA A 118 -14.30 -9.46 10.87
N SER A 119 -13.55 -10.01 11.83
CA SER A 119 -14.09 -10.54 13.08
C SER A 119 -14.18 -9.46 14.17
N ILE A 120 -13.44 -8.36 14.05
CA ILE A 120 -13.36 -7.32 15.07
C ILE A 120 -14.32 -6.16 14.75
N THR A 121 -14.43 -5.76 13.49
CA THR A 121 -15.32 -4.66 13.01
C THR A 121 -16.75 -5.10 12.80
N LYS A 122 -17.02 -6.32 13.20
CA LYS A 122 -18.18 -7.10 12.86
C LYS A 122 -19.35 -6.64 13.77
N GLY A 123 -20.26 -5.80 13.26
CA GLY A 123 -21.48 -5.39 13.99
C GLY A 123 -21.35 -4.09 14.78
N GLN A 124 -20.25 -3.39 14.53
CA GLN A 124 -20.07 -2.05 15.03
C GLN A 124 -21.08 -1.08 14.42
N PRO A 125 -21.48 -0.04 15.17
CA PRO A 125 -22.24 1.05 14.59
C PRO A 125 -21.52 1.61 13.35
N LEU A 126 -22.27 1.84 12.28
CA LEU A 126 -21.68 2.36 11.04
C LEU A 126 -21.43 3.86 11.15
N GLU A 127 -22.40 4.62 11.64
CA GLU A 127 -22.35 6.08 11.72
C GLU A 127 -21.59 6.55 12.96
N VAL A 128 -20.52 7.30 12.77
CA VAL A 128 -19.80 7.94 13.87
C VAL A 128 -20.64 9.11 14.37
N THR A 129 -20.96 9.10 15.66
CA THR A 129 -21.85 10.06 16.32
C THR A 129 -21.18 10.66 17.57
N HIS A 130 -21.81 11.66 18.18
CA HIS A 130 -21.42 12.14 19.50
C HIS A 130 -21.35 11.01 20.55
N GLY A 131 -20.25 10.91 21.29
CA GLY A 131 -20.01 9.86 22.30
C GLY A 131 -19.50 8.53 21.72
N SER A 132 -19.19 8.49 20.42
CA SER A 132 -18.63 7.31 19.77
C SER A 132 -17.19 7.07 20.19
N GLN A 133 -16.88 5.85 20.61
CA GLN A 133 -15.52 5.36 20.88
C GLN A 133 -14.97 4.77 19.58
N ILE A 134 -13.88 5.30 19.08
CA ILE A 134 -13.30 4.93 17.79
C ILE A 134 -11.80 4.67 17.92
N THR A 135 -11.27 3.83 17.04
CA THR A 135 -9.84 3.78 16.76
C THR A 135 -9.58 4.41 15.39
N LEU A 136 -8.63 5.35 15.33
CA LEU A 136 -8.24 6.02 14.10
C LEU A 136 -6.96 5.38 13.57
N ARG A 137 -7.02 4.84 12.36
CA ARG A 137 -5.87 4.27 11.68
C ARG A 137 -5.46 5.14 10.50
N HIS A 138 -4.16 5.19 10.25
CA HIS A 138 -3.60 5.80 9.06
C HIS A 138 -3.88 4.92 7.83
N THR A 139 -4.50 5.49 6.79
CA THR A 139 -5.11 4.72 5.69
C THR A 139 -4.08 4.14 4.72
N TYR A 140 -3.07 4.95 4.37
CA TYR A 140 -2.07 4.62 3.37
C TYR A 140 -0.73 4.28 4.03
N GLY A 141 0.15 3.52 3.37
CA GLY A 141 1.44 3.15 3.96
C GLY A 141 1.34 2.14 5.12
N ARG A 142 2.10 2.37 6.20
CA ARG A 142 2.28 1.45 7.32
C ARG A 142 1.07 1.44 8.27
N ALA A 143 0.67 0.25 8.72
CA ALA A 143 -0.37 0.10 9.73
C ALA A 143 0.02 0.83 11.01
N CYS A 144 -0.81 1.81 11.39
CA CYS A 144 -0.48 2.72 12.46
C CYS A 144 -1.76 3.36 13.00
N TRP A 145 -2.00 3.23 14.31
CA TRP A 145 -3.16 3.77 15.00
C TRP A 145 -2.78 5.01 15.80
N LEU A 146 -3.64 6.02 15.78
CA LEU A 146 -3.50 7.19 16.65
C LEU A 146 -3.53 6.71 18.11
N HIS A 147 -2.46 6.99 18.83
CA HIS A 147 -2.19 6.39 20.12
C HIS A 147 -1.76 7.47 21.12
N SER A 148 -2.12 7.28 22.39
CA SER A 148 -1.59 8.12 23.46
C SER A 148 -1.45 7.32 24.75
N HIS A 149 -0.46 7.66 25.57
CA HIS A 149 -0.19 6.97 26.83
C HIS A 149 0.30 8.00 27.87
N ASN A 150 0.39 7.61 29.14
CA ASN A 150 0.67 8.53 30.26
C ASN A 150 2.07 9.19 30.29
N HIS A 151 2.88 9.01 29.24
CA HIS A 151 4.19 9.66 29.15
C HIS A 151 4.07 11.02 28.47
N MET A 152 4.98 11.89 28.85
CA MET A 152 5.00 13.31 28.51
C MET A 152 6.12 13.55 27.51
N TYR A 153 5.94 14.49 26.58
CA TYR A 153 7.07 14.97 25.78
C TYR A 153 8.16 15.52 26.73
N PRO A 154 9.45 15.33 26.41
CA PRO A 154 10.51 15.88 27.25
C PRO A 154 10.46 17.42 27.20
N LEU A 155 10.81 18.11 28.28
CA LEU A 155 10.83 19.59 28.33
C LEU A 155 11.63 20.23 27.19
N ARG A 156 12.71 19.55 26.77
CA ARG A 156 13.50 19.90 25.60
C ARG A 156 13.76 18.66 24.77
N TYR A 157 13.68 18.81 23.46
CA TYR A 157 14.06 17.78 22.52
C TYR A 157 15.58 17.58 22.51
N PRO A 158 16.09 16.46 21.94
CA PRO A 158 17.52 16.19 21.88
C PRO A 158 18.34 17.28 21.17
N ASP A 159 17.73 18.06 20.28
CA ASP A 159 18.35 19.17 19.56
C ASP A 159 18.31 20.51 20.32
N GLY A 160 17.77 20.53 21.55
CA GLY A 160 17.70 21.69 22.42
C GLY A 160 16.48 22.58 22.22
N ARG A 161 15.60 22.30 21.25
CA ARG A 161 14.32 23.00 21.09
C ARG A 161 13.40 22.72 22.28
N GLY A 162 12.59 23.71 22.66
CA GLY A 162 11.57 23.54 23.69
C GLY A 162 10.39 22.71 23.20
N SER A 163 9.80 21.92 24.10
CA SER A 163 8.53 21.22 23.88
C SER A 163 7.47 21.76 24.83
N SER A 164 6.22 21.40 24.55
CA SER A 164 5.06 21.69 25.40
C SER A 164 5.08 20.98 26.74
N HIS A 165 5.87 19.90 26.86
CA HIS A 165 5.82 18.95 27.98
C HIS A 165 4.39 18.40 28.22
N GLN A 166 3.56 18.30 27.18
CA GLN A 166 2.23 17.70 27.25
C GLN A 166 2.25 16.20 26.93
N GLN A 167 1.11 15.52 27.07
CA GLN A 167 1.04 14.07 26.93
C GLN A 167 1.33 13.69 25.48
N GLN A 168 2.18 12.69 25.29
CA GLN A 168 2.60 12.26 23.96
C GLN A 168 1.42 11.69 23.17
N VAL A 169 1.32 12.12 21.91
CA VAL A 169 0.44 11.50 20.92
C VAL A 169 1.32 10.97 19.81
N THR A 170 1.22 9.69 19.58
CA THR A 170 2.08 8.96 18.67
C THR A 170 1.21 8.13 17.73
N CYS A 171 1.89 7.38 16.88
CA CYS A 171 1.25 6.39 16.07
C CYS A 171 1.88 5.03 16.34
N TYR A 172 1.04 4.10 16.81
CA TYR A 172 1.47 2.79 17.27
C TYR A 172 1.12 1.72 16.24
N SER A 173 2.05 0.80 15.98
CA SER A 173 1.89 -0.23 14.93
C SER A 173 1.02 -1.43 15.34
N PHE A 174 0.49 -1.46 16.57
CA PHE A 174 -0.29 -2.58 17.08
C PHE A 174 -1.59 -2.11 17.72
N LYS A 175 -2.57 -3.02 17.80
CA LYS A 175 -3.82 -2.79 18.51
C LYS A 175 -3.57 -2.75 20.01
N ASP A 176 -4.09 -1.71 20.66
CA ASP A 176 -3.92 -1.45 22.08
C ASP A 176 -5.17 -0.73 22.62
N VAL A 177 -5.43 -0.87 23.92
CA VAL A 177 -6.51 -0.13 24.61
C VAL A 177 -6.30 1.39 24.59
N ASN A 178 -5.04 1.83 24.47
CA ASN A 178 -4.63 3.22 24.33
C ASN A 178 -4.81 3.79 22.91
N ASN A 179 -5.39 3.02 21.98
CA ASN A 179 -5.72 3.51 20.63
C ASN A 179 -7.16 4.04 20.55
N TRP A 180 -7.94 3.93 21.63
CA TRP A 180 -9.34 4.33 21.65
C TRP A 180 -9.49 5.83 21.94
N TRP A 181 -10.32 6.49 21.14
CA TRP A 181 -10.67 7.90 21.24
C TRP A 181 -12.17 8.07 21.30
N ILE A 182 -12.66 9.06 22.02
CA ILE A 182 -14.08 9.40 22.14
C ILE A 182 -14.33 10.66 21.32
N VAL A 183 -15.26 10.58 20.38
CA VAL A 183 -15.72 11.72 19.57
C VAL A 183 -16.72 12.53 20.39
N LYS A 184 -16.42 13.80 20.59
CA LYS A 184 -17.24 14.74 21.35
C LYS A 184 -17.54 15.99 20.52
N LYS A 185 -18.73 16.58 20.66
CA LYS A 185 -19.11 17.84 20.02
C LYS A 185 -18.79 18.99 20.98
N PRO A 186 -18.28 20.13 20.51
CA PRO A 186 -17.92 21.27 21.38
C PRO A 186 -19.06 21.77 22.27
N GLU A 187 -20.31 21.70 21.77
CA GLU A 187 -21.49 22.27 22.45
C GLU A 187 -22.05 21.37 23.55
N ARG A 188 -21.54 20.14 23.67
CA ARG A 188 -22.04 19.10 24.56
C ARG A 188 -20.95 18.73 25.57
N ASN A 189 -21.32 18.59 26.84
CA ASN A 189 -20.38 18.20 27.89
C ASN A 189 -20.49 16.72 28.27
N ASP A 190 -21.58 16.07 27.89
CA ASP A 190 -21.75 14.63 28.01
C ASP A 190 -20.78 13.87 27.11
N LEU A 191 -20.48 12.63 27.48
CA LEU A 191 -19.68 11.70 26.68
C LEU A 191 -20.51 10.49 26.22
N VAL A 192 -21.78 10.43 26.62
CA VAL A 192 -22.69 9.32 26.32
C VAL A 192 -23.41 9.57 25.01
N VAL A 193 -23.67 8.49 24.30
CA VAL A 193 -24.47 8.53 23.07
C VAL A 193 -25.94 8.70 23.47
N THR A 194 -26.44 9.93 23.39
CA THR A 194 -27.86 10.23 23.61
C THR A 194 -28.67 9.82 22.38
N LYS A 195 -29.85 9.19 22.57
CA LYS A 195 -30.80 8.88 21.49
C LYS A 195 -31.82 10.02 21.36
N PRO A 196 -32.11 10.55 20.16
CA PRO A 196 -31.64 10.11 18.84
C PRO A 196 -30.17 10.48 18.57
N SER A 197 -29.42 9.55 17.98
CA SER A 197 -28.02 9.75 17.65
C SER A 197 -27.88 10.74 16.49
N GLU A 198 -27.10 11.79 16.70
CA GLU A 198 -26.73 12.73 15.63
C GLU A 198 -25.39 12.31 15.00
N PRO A 199 -25.38 11.88 13.73
CA PRO A 199 -24.14 11.53 13.05
C PRO A 199 -23.29 12.77 12.81
N ILE A 200 -21.97 12.59 12.88
CA ILE A 200 -20.99 13.61 12.50
C ILE A 200 -20.91 13.67 10.98
N LYS A 201 -20.95 14.87 10.43
CA LYS A 201 -20.94 15.12 8.99
C LYS A 201 -19.67 15.82 8.54
N HIS A 202 -19.44 15.82 7.23
CA HIS A 202 -18.40 16.61 6.61
C HIS A 202 -18.55 18.10 7.00
N GLY A 203 -17.47 18.69 7.51
CA GLY A 203 -17.41 20.08 7.97
C GLY A 203 -17.73 20.29 9.45
N ASP A 204 -18.20 19.27 10.16
CA ASP A 204 -18.48 19.39 11.59
C ASP A 204 -17.19 19.55 12.41
N ILE A 205 -17.28 20.32 13.48
CA ILE A 205 -16.20 20.50 14.47
C ILE A 205 -16.40 19.51 15.60
N ILE A 206 -15.33 18.81 15.97
CA ILE A 206 -15.30 17.81 17.04
C ILE A 206 -14.13 18.06 17.99
N GLN A 207 -14.20 17.41 19.14
CA GLN A 207 -13.09 17.15 20.05
C GLN A 207 -12.85 15.64 20.08
N LEU A 208 -11.58 15.23 20.04
CA LEU A 208 -11.19 13.84 20.25
C LEU A 208 -10.61 13.71 21.65
N VAL A 209 -11.22 12.90 22.50
CA VAL A 209 -10.78 12.68 23.87
C VAL A 209 -10.20 11.29 23.99
N HIS A 210 -8.97 11.16 24.48
CA HIS A 210 -8.32 9.86 24.63
C HIS A 210 -9.09 8.98 25.64
N GLY A 211 -9.38 7.73 25.28
CA GLY A 211 -10.31 6.87 26.01
C GLY A 211 -9.86 6.53 27.43
N ILE A 212 -8.57 6.27 27.64
CA ILE A 212 -8.01 5.89 28.95
C ILE A 212 -7.67 7.14 29.78
N THR A 213 -6.96 8.12 29.20
CA THR A 213 -6.46 9.26 29.97
C THR A 213 -7.46 10.42 30.04
N SER A 214 -8.57 10.35 29.30
CA SER A 214 -9.60 11.39 29.20
C SER A 214 -9.06 12.79 28.83
N ARG A 215 -7.88 12.86 28.18
CA ARG A 215 -7.28 14.11 27.72
C ARG A 215 -7.64 14.38 26.26
N ALA A 216 -7.84 15.65 25.91
CA ALA A 216 -8.24 16.03 24.56
C ALA A 216 -7.03 16.14 23.61
N LEU A 217 -7.17 15.64 22.38
CA LEU A 217 -6.23 15.83 21.29
C LEU A 217 -6.09 17.31 20.97
N ASN A 218 -4.86 17.79 20.93
CA ASN A 218 -4.52 19.20 20.84
C ASN A 218 -3.35 19.39 19.87
N SER A 219 -3.35 20.50 19.16
CA SER A 219 -2.19 20.99 18.41
C SER A 219 -1.96 22.44 18.79
N HIS A 220 -0.72 22.90 18.69
CA HIS A 220 -0.35 24.24 19.13
C HIS A 220 0.93 24.68 18.42
N ASP A 221 1.30 25.96 18.58
CA ASP A 221 2.45 26.55 17.90
C ASP A 221 3.79 26.18 18.58
N VAL A 222 4.05 24.88 18.65
CA VAL A 222 5.32 24.28 19.07
C VAL A 222 5.76 23.36 17.95
N ALA A 223 7.03 23.41 17.58
CA ALA A 223 7.57 22.59 16.50
C ALA A 223 7.61 21.10 16.91
N ALA A 224 7.24 20.20 16.01
CA ALA A 224 7.24 18.77 16.26
C ALA A 224 8.67 18.22 16.53
N PRO A 225 8.81 17.12 17.30
CA PRO A 225 10.11 16.61 17.75
C PRO A 225 11.06 16.22 16.62
N MET A 226 10.57 15.51 15.60
CA MET A 226 11.38 15.02 14.47
C MET A 226 11.17 15.84 13.20
N THR A 227 10.02 16.53 13.08
CA THR A 227 9.67 17.34 11.91
C THR A 227 9.45 18.82 12.29
N PRO A 228 10.51 19.64 12.43
CA PRO A 228 10.41 21.00 12.97
C PRO A 228 9.53 21.97 12.15
N GLN A 229 9.25 21.65 10.89
CA GLN A 229 8.40 22.44 10.01
C GLN A 229 6.90 22.27 10.30
N SER A 230 6.53 21.23 11.04
CA SER A 230 5.16 20.90 11.41
C SER A 230 4.93 21.16 12.91
N GLN A 231 3.67 21.25 13.31
CA GLN A 231 3.26 21.48 14.69
C GLN A 231 3.22 20.18 15.50
N GLU A 232 3.61 20.29 16.78
CA GLU A 232 3.54 19.24 17.79
C GLU A 232 2.07 18.91 18.08
N VAL A 233 1.73 17.62 17.99
CA VAL A 233 0.42 17.11 18.40
C VAL A 233 0.58 16.41 19.73
N SER A 234 -0.30 16.76 20.67
CA SER A 234 -0.26 16.32 22.05
C SER A 234 -1.67 16.06 22.59
N CYS A 235 -1.75 15.42 23.74
CA CYS A 235 -2.96 15.47 24.56
C CYS A 235 -2.81 16.59 25.59
N TYR A 236 -3.71 17.57 25.55
CA TYR A 236 -3.60 18.79 26.35
C TYR A 236 -3.55 18.49 27.85
N ILE A 237 -2.63 19.15 28.55
CA ILE A 237 -2.59 19.22 30.00
C ILE A 237 -2.64 20.67 30.40
N ASP A 238 -3.60 20.99 31.28
CA ASP A 238 -3.64 22.30 31.91
C ASP A 238 -2.60 22.37 33.02
N TYR A 239 -1.49 23.04 32.74
CA TYR A 239 -0.46 23.35 33.74
C TYR A 239 -0.75 24.65 34.51
N ASN A 240 -1.94 25.24 34.37
CA ASN A 240 -2.24 26.61 34.80
C ASN A 240 -1.29 27.65 34.18
N VAL A 241 -0.77 27.34 33.00
CA VAL A 241 0.06 28.24 32.18
C VAL A 241 -0.86 28.88 31.15
N SER A 242 -0.58 30.12 30.73
CA SER A 242 -1.42 30.95 29.85
C SER A 242 -1.63 30.43 28.42
N MET A 243 -1.43 29.14 28.14
CA MET A 243 -1.73 28.52 26.85
C MET A 243 -3.12 27.87 26.91
N PRO A 244 -4.15 28.48 26.31
CA PRO A 244 -5.47 27.87 26.27
C PRO A 244 -5.45 26.59 25.42
N ALA A 245 -6.33 25.64 25.75
CA ALA A 245 -6.53 24.44 24.96
C ALA A 245 -7.00 24.80 23.54
N GLN A 246 -6.34 24.21 22.53
CA GLN A 246 -6.69 24.29 21.12
C GLN A 246 -7.00 22.86 20.64
N ASN A 247 -8.17 22.38 21.04
CA ASN A 247 -8.55 20.97 20.93
C ASN A 247 -9.70 20.71 19.94
N PHE A 248 -9.99 21.68 19.08
CA PHE A 248 -11.04 21.59 18.08
C PHE A 248 -10.48 21.16 16.73
N TRP A 249 -11.14 20.15 16.16
CA TRP A 249 -10.79 19.55 14.88
C TRP A 249 -12.02 19.52 13.97
N LYS A 250 -11.90 20.07 12.77
CA LYS A 250 -12.90 19.99 11.72
C LYS A 250 -12.73 18.71 10.92
N VAL A 251 -13.80 17.95 10.74
CA VAL A 251 -13.78 16.68 10.00
C VAL A 251 -14.00 16.93 8.51
N GLU A 252 -13.06 16.54 7.67
CA GLU A 252 -13.19 16.60 6.21
C GLU A 252 -13.17 15.19 5.60
N ILE A 253 -14.33 14.72 5.14
CA ILE A 253 -14.46 13.44 4.41
C ILE A 253 -13.88 13.60 3.01
N SER A 254 -12.81 12.87 2.71
CA SER A 254 -12.07 12.93 1.44
C SER A 254 -12.78 12.17 0.32
N ASN A 255 -13.41 11.03 0.63
CA ASN A 255 -14.12 10.18 -0.34
C ASN A 255 -15.64 10.43 -0.35
N LYS A 256 -16.06 11.68 -0.11
CA LYS A 256 -17.45 12.13 -0.03
C LYS A 256 -18.30 11.68 -1.23
N ASP A 257 -17.75 11.72 -2.44
CA ASP A 257 -18.47 11.32 -3.66
C ASP A 257 -18.90 9.85 -3.66
N SER A 258 -18.20 9.00 -2.90
CA SER A 258 -18.49 7.57 -2.80
C SER A 258 -19.33 7.18 -1.58
N THR A 259 -19.09 7.82 -0.42
CA THR A 259 -19.71 7.43 0.86
C THR A 259 -20.79 8.41 1.36
N GLY A 260 -20.95 9.55 0.69
CA GLY A 260 -21.82 10.64 1.13
C GLY A 260 -21.19 11.53 2.21
N ASP A 261 -22.02 12.39 2.80
CA ASP A 261 -21.63 13.44 3.76
C ASP A 261 -21.52 12.97 5.21
N VAL A 262 -21.93 11.74 5.51
CA VAL A 262 -21.92 11.18 6.86
C VAL A 262 -20.62 10.43 7.11
N TRP A 263 -20.04 10.60 8.29
CA TRP A 263 -18.84 9.89 8.68
C TRP A 263 -19.17 8.44 9.08
N HIS A 264 -18.80 7.51 8.21
CA HIS A 264 -18.99 6.08 8.43
C HIS A 264 -17.68 5.38 8.83
N ALA A 265 -17.77 4.45 9.78
CA ALA A 265 -16.68 3.55 10.13
C ALA A 265 -16.29 2.66 8.94
N ILE A 266 -15.00 2.34 8.80
CA ILE A 266 -14.37 1.54 7.73
C ILE A 266 -14.38 2.21 6.35
N GLN A 267 -15.52 2.77 5.94
CA GLN A 267 -15.77 3.25 4.59
C GLN A 267 -15.27 4.68 4.36
N SER A 268 -15.51 5.59 5.31
CA SER A 268 -15.12 6.98 5.15
C SER A 268 -13.64 7.18 5.41
N GLN A 269 -13.00 7.87 4.49
CA GLN A 269 -11.64 8.39 4.60
C GLN A 269 -11.73 9.85 5.00
N ILE A 270 -11.14 10.22 6.13
CA ILE A 270 -11.28 11.56 6.70
C ILE A 270 -9.93 12.24 6.91
N ARG A 271 -9.96 13.56 6.96
CA ARG A 271 -8.90 14.41 7.46
C ARG A 271 -9.41 15.16 8.68
N LEU A 272 -8.52 15.37 9.64
CA LEU A 272 -8.80 16.16 10.84
C LEU A 272 -8.01 17.46 10.71
N ILE A 273 -8.73 18.56 10.52
CA ILE A 273 -8.14 19.90 10.34
C ILE A 273 -8.23 20.64 11.66
N HIS A 274 -7.10 21.04 12.22
CA HIS A 274 -7.04 21.82 13.43
C HIS A 274 -7.66 23.19 13.23
N VAL A 275 -8.70 23.55 14.00
CA VAL A 275 -9.52 24.75 13.73
C VAL A 275 -8.73 26.05 13.94
N ASN A 276 -7.81 26.09 14.91
CA ASN A 276 -7.08 27.32 15.23
C ASN A 276 -5.95 27.64 14.23
N THR A 277 -5.38 26.63 13.58
CA THR A 277 -4.21 26.81 12.69
C THR A 277 -4.46 26.41 11.24
N ASP A 278 -5.59 25.73 10.95
CA ASP A 278 -5.91 25.10 9.66
C ASP A 278 -4.94 24.00 9.22
N TYR A 279 -4.25 23.37 10.17
CA TYR A 279 -3.26 22.32 9.88
C TYR A 279 -3.91 20.94 9.93
N ALA A 280 -3.54 20.04 9.02
CA ALA A 280 -4.08 18.69 8.97
C ALA A 280 -3.27 17.73 9.85
N LEU A 281 -3.97 16.89 10.63
CA LEU A 281 -3.35 15.80 11.38
C LEU A 281 -2.74 14.78 10.41
N LYS A 282 -1.45 14.51 10.57
CA LYS A 282 -0.63 13.76 9.61
C LYS A 282 0.28 12.75 10.30
N PHE A 283 0.43 11.60 9.67
CA PHE A 283 1.54 10.68 9.93
C PHE A 283 2.85 11.19 9.29
N SER A 284 3.86 11.49 10.12
CA SER A 284 5.13 12.07 9.61
C SER A 284 6.03 11.07 8.86
N GLY A 285 5.83 9.76 9.07
CA GLY A 285 6.76 8.72 8.65
C GLY A 285 8.05 8.63 9.47
N ARG A 286 8.30 9.54 10.41
CA ARG A 286 9.47 9.53 11.30
C ARG A 286 9.17 8.76 12.58
N GLN A 287 10.22 8.23 13.18
CA GLN A 287 10.15 7.50 14.44
C GLN A 287 10.70 8.39 15.55
N LEU A 288 9.99 8.41 16.68
CA LEU A 288 10.44 9.09 17.89
C LEU A 288 11.63 8.32 18.50
N PRO A 289 12.55 9.00 19.20
CA PRO A 289 13.63 8.34 19.93
C PRO A 289 13.12 7.48 21.11
N ASP A 290 14.05 6.95 21.89
CA ASP A 290 13.76 6.06 23.03
C ASP A 290 12.76 6.65 24.04
N TRP A 291 12.74 7.97 24.25
CA TRP A 291 11.79 8.65 25.13
C TRP A 291 10.33 8.56 24.65
N GLY A 292 10.12 8.29 23.36
CA GLY A 292 8.82 8.04 22.72
C GLY A 292 8.63 6.57 22.35
N PHE A 293 9.36 5.67 23.02
CA PHE A 293 9.28 4.21 22.86
C PHE A 293 9.49 3.72 21.43
N ASN A 294 10.24 4.46 20.61
CA ASN A 294 10.42 4.13 19.20
C ASN A 294 9.07 4.00 18.45
N GLN A 295 8.04 4.73 18.88
CA GLN A 295 6.76 4.85 18.16
C GLN A 295 6.88 5.91 17.06
N HIS A 296 5.89 5.99 16.17
CA HIS A 296 5.93 6.94 15.07
C HIS A 296 5.38 8.31 15.47
N GLU A 297 5.96 9.36 14.89
CA GLU A 297 5.58 10.75 15.17
C GLU A 297 4.29 11.12 14.41
N ILE A 298 3.33 11.71 15.14
CA ILE A 298 2.16 12.40 14.59
C ILE A 298 2.36 13.90 14.72
N VAL A 299 2.04 14.61 13.63
CA VAL A 299 2.21 16.05 13.52
C VAL A 299 0.95 16.69 12.95
N ALA A 300 0.79 17.99 13.13
CA ALA A 300 -0.15 18.78 12.36
C ALA A 300 0.65 19.55 11.30
N ASP A 301 0.28 19.39 10.04
CA ASP A 301 1.02 19.94 8.90
C ASP A 301 0.20 20.97 8.14
N ARG A 302 0.86 21.99 7.59
CA ARG A 302 0.20 23.08 6.87
C ARG A 302 -0.41 22.60 5.55
N LEU A 303 0.19 21.58 4.93
CA LEU A 303 -0.33 20.99 3.70
C LEU A 303 -1.51 20.08 4.05
N VAL A 304 -2.72 20.53 3.75
CA VAL A 304 -3.95 19.78 4.07
C VAL A 304 -4.15 18.58 3.15
N ASP A 305 -4.05 18.81 1.84
CA ASP A 305 -4.31 17.78 0.82
C ASP A 305 -3.07 16.93 0.58
N GLN A 306 -2.96 15.86 1.37
CA GLN A 306 -1.92 14.86 1.26
C GLN A 306 -2.48 13.48 1.57
N THR A 307 -1.76 12.42 1.17
CA THR A 307 -2.14 11.03 1.45
C THR A 307 -1.92 10.66 2.91
N ASP A 308 -0.90 11.24 3.54
CA ASP A 308 -0.50 10.91 4.92
C ASP A 308 -1.37 11.57 6.00
N SER A 309 -2.29 12.43 5.59
CA SER A 309 -3.30 13.05 6.45
C SER A 309 -4.64 12.31 6.44
N ILE A 310 -4.73 11.18 5.73
CA ILE A 310 -5.97 10.43 5.55
C ILE A 310 -6.08 9.32 6.61
N TRP A 311 -7.11 9.46 7.44
CA TRP A 311 -7.43 8.54 8.52
C TRP A 311 -8.73 7.80 8.25
N ASN A 312 -8.82 6.58 8.74
CA ASN A 312 -10.03 5.79 8.72
C ASN A 312 -10.37 5.28 10.12
N VAL A 313 -11.67 5.20 10.42
CA VAL A 313 -12.14 4.58 11.67
C VAL A 313 -12.13 3.08 11.45
N GLU A 314 -11.31 2.36 12.21
CA GLU A 314 -11.22 0.90 12.10
C GLU A 314 -12.25 0.23 13.00
N GLU A 315 -12.14 0.47 14.31
CA GLU A 315 -13.06 -0.06 15.32
C GLU A 315 -13.94 1.04 15.88
N HIS A 316 -15.20 0.73 16.14
CA HIS A 316 -16.20 1.69 16.61
C HIS A 316 -17.17 1.06 17.63
N ARG A 317 -17.46 1.77 18.72
CA ARG A 317 -18.43 1.39 19.76
C ARG A 317 -19.15 2.63 20.28
N TYR A 318 -20.40 2.47 20.71
CA TYR A 318 -21.12 3.54 21.41
C TYR A 318 -20.82 3.53 22.91
N THR A 319 -20.51 4.70 23.47
CA THR A 319 -20.38 4.88 24.92
C THR A 319 -21.75 4.73 25.59
N LYS A 320 -21.87 3.76 26.51
CA LYS A 320 -23.11 3.46 27.24
C LYS A 320 -23.14 4.03 28.67
N SER A 321 -21.97 4.27 29.27
CA SER A 321 -21.81 4.67 30.66
C SER A 321 -21.16 6.07 30.77
N GLU A 322 -21.64 6.91 31.69
CA GLU A 322 -21.05 8.25 31.94
C GLU A 322 -19.78 8.13 32.79
N ASP A 323 -19.78 7.23 33.78
CA ASP A 323 -18.70 7.05 34.76
C ASP A 323 -17.37 6.66 34.11
N GLN A 324 -16.35 7.48 34.33
CA GLN A 324 -15.01 7.28 33.76
C GLN A 324 -14.41 5.92 34.15
N LYS A 325 -14.45 5.55 35.44
CA LYS A 325 -13.91 4.27 35.92
C LYS A 325 -14.64 3.07 35.33
N GLN A 326 -15.94 3.21 35.05
CA GLN A 326 -16.70 2.15 34.41
C GLN A 326 -16.37 2.06 32.93
N ARG A 327 -16.24 3.19 32.22
CA ARG A 327 -15.76 3.23 30.83
C ARG A 327 -14.38 2.60 30.67
N GLU A 328 -13.43 2.95 31.54
CA GLU A 328 -12.09 2.36 31.55
C GLU A 328 -12.17 0.83 31.74
N ARG A 329 -12.98 0.36 32.69
CA ARG A 329 -13.20 -1.09 32.90
C ARG A 329 -13.86 -1.75 31.70
N GLU A 330 -14.86 -1.12 31.07
CA GLU A 330 -15.51 -1.62 29.86
C GLU A 330 -14.54 -1.69 28.68
N LEU A 331 -13.66 -0.69 28.52
CA LEU A 331 -12.60 -0.68 27.51
C LEU A 331 -11.58 -1.81 27.72
N ILE A 332 -11.17 -2.05 28.97
CA ILE A 332 -10.20 -3.09 29.32
C ILE A 332 -10.83 -4.49 29.22
N ASN A 333 -12.08 -4.65 29.67
CA ASN A 333 -12.77 -5.95 29.76
C ASN A 333 -13.49 -6.36 28.48
N ALA A 334 -13.70 -5.44 27.53
CA ALA A 334 -14.37 -5.78 26.28
C ALA A 334 -13.44 -6.65 25.42
N GLU A 335 -13.51 -7.96 25.67
CA GLU A 335 -13.09 -8.99 24.73
C GLU A 335 -13.70 -8.70 23.35
N MET A 336 -12.87 -8.80 22.31
CA MET A 336 -13.22 -8.50 20.93
C MET A 336 -14.18 -9.58 20.40
N ILE A 337 -15.51 -9.38 20.53
CA ILE A 337 -16.52 -10.37 20.12
C ILE A 337 -17.15 -10.02 18.74
N PRO A 338 -17.17 -10.91 17.72
CA PRO A 338 -17.62 -10.63 16.33
C PRO A 338 -19.13 -10.77 16.02
N LEU A 339 -19.77 -9.86 15.25
CA LEU A 339 -21.12 -10.04 14.60
C LEU A 339 -21.35 -9.33 13.21
N GLN A 340 -21.33 -10.06 12.07
CA GLN A 340 -21.34 -9.71 10.59
C GLN A 340 -20.22 -8.92 9.75
N ALA A 341 -19.75 -9.51 8.61
CA ALA A 341 -18.51 -9.15 7.86
C ALA A 341 -18.68 -8.11 6.72
N THR A 342 -17.64 -7.31 6.40
CA THR A 342 -17.62 -6.39 5.23
C THR A 342 -17.23 -7.11 3.93
N THR A 343 -17.85 -6.77 2.80
CA THR A 343 -17.57 -7.39 1.50
C THR A 343 -16.99 -6.38 0.51
N LEU A 344 -15.75 -6.58 0.07
CA LEU A 344 -15.16 -5.86 -1.08
C LEU A 344 -15.36 -6.66 -2.37
N ASN A 345 -15.46 -5.96 -3.50
CA ASN A 345 -15.53 -6.59 -4.80
C ASN A 345 -14.13 -7.06 -5.28
N PHE A 346 -14.10 -7.91 -6.31
CA PHE A 346 -12.84 -8.44 -6.85
C PHE A 346 -11.90 -7.35 -7.37
N TRP A 347 -12.44 -6.31 -8.03
CA TRP A 347 -11.64 -5.28 -8.67
C TRP A 347 -10.95 -4.35 -7.66
N GLU A 348 -11.63 -3.98 -6.59
CA GLU A 348 -11.07 -3.26 -5.44
C GLU A 348 -9.90 -4.05 -4.85
N LYS A 349 -10.13 -5.34 -4.55
CA LYS A 349 -9.09 -6.23 -4.02
C LYS A 349 -7.92 -6.37 -5.00
N PHE A 350 -8.20 -6.54 -6.29
CA PHE A 350 -7.18 -6.72 -7.32
C PHE A 350 -6.32 -5.46 -7.47
N ILE A 351 -6.92 -4.28 -7.64
CA ILE A 351 -6.20 -3.02 -7.85
C ILE A 351 -5.33 -2.69 -6.63
N GLU A 352 -5.88 -2.81 -5.43
CA GLU A 352 -5.14 -2.56 -4.19
C GLU A 352 -3.91 -3.48 -4.09
N LEU A 353 -4.09 -4.77 -4.34
CA LEU A 353 -3.01 -5.75 -4.32
C LEU A 353 -1.94 -5.42 -5.38
N GLN A 354 -2.32 -5.08 -6.62
CA GLN A 354 -1.38 -4.73 -7.69
C GLN A 354 -0.53 -3.50 -7.35
N ILE A 355 -1.15 -2.45 -6.80
CA ILE A 355 -0.46 -1.24 -6.35
C ILE A 355 0.56 -1.61 -5.26
N LYS A 356 0.15 -2.39 -4.27
CA LYS A 356 1.04 -2.82 -3.19
C LYS A 356 2.19 -3.69 -3.70
N MET A 357 1.95 -4.59 -4.65
CA MET A 357 3.00 -5.39 -5.28
C MET A 357 4.04 -4.55 -6.05
N LEU A 358 3.62 -3.46 -6.69
CA LEU A 358 4.52 -2.59 -7.48
C LEU A 358 5.30 -1.60 -6.62
N PHE A 359 4.67 -1.01 -5.60
CA PHE A 359 5.24 0.12 -4.85
C PHE A 359 5.72 -0.25 -3.44
N SER A 360 5.18 -1.29 -2.80
CA SER A 360 5.50 -1.62 -1.40
C SER A 360 6.82 -2.39 -1.21
N GLY A 361 7.48 -2.78 -2.31
CA GLY A 361 8.73 -3.56 -2.28
C GLY A 361 10.02 -2.77 -1.99
N GLN A 362 9.94 -1.46 -1.75
CA GLN A 362 11.12 -0.61 -1.60
C GLN A 362 11.57 -0.37 -0.15
N GLU A 363 10.76 -0.66 0.86
CA GLU A 363 11.09 -0.30 2.26
C GLU A 363 11.96 -1.33 3.01
N GLY A 364 12.39 -2.42 2.36
CA GLY A 364 13.11 -3.52 3.01
C GLY A 364 14.41 -3.96 2.35
N GLN A 365 14.97 -3.21 1.38
CA GLN A 365 16.26 -3.55 0.79
C GLN A 365 17.43 -3.15 1.71
N ASN A 366 17.50 -3.79 2.88
CA ASN A 366 18.76 -3.82 3.62
C ASN A 366 19.73 -4.69 2.81
N SER A 367 20.88 -4.13 2.44
CA SER A 367 21.96 -4.89 1.81
C SER A 367 22.38 -6.02 2.75
N HIS A 368 21.95 -7.25 2.44
CA HIS A 368 22.35 -8.40 3.21
C HIS A 368 23.82 -8.73 2.91
N MET A 369 24.55 -9.30 3.87
CA MET A 369 25.94 -9.74 3.67
C MET A 369 26.14 -10.69 2.47
N TYR A 370 25.07 -11.30 1.96
CA TYR A 370 25.09 -12.22 0.82
C TYR A 370 24.48 -11.62 -0.47
N SER A 371 24.12 -10.33 -0.47
CA SER A 371 23.69 -9.64 -1.70
C SER A 371 24.88 -9.49 -2.66
N SER A 372 24.60 -9.54 -3.96
CA SER A 372 25.58 -9.31 -5.02
C SER A 372 25.07 -8.22 -5.95
N ASP A 373 26.00 -7.48 -6.54
CA ASP A 373 25.64 -6.44 -7.50
C ASP A 373 25.40 -7.06 -8.88
N PRO A 374 24.53 -6.47 -9.72
CA PRO A 374 24.27 -7.01 -11.07
C PRO A 374 25.50 -7.15 -11.96
N LEU A 375 26.55 -6.35 -11.70
CA LEU A 375 27.83 -6.43 -12.41
C LEU A 375 28.70 -7.61 -11.96
N ASP A 376 28.45 -8.18 -10.78
CA ASP A 376 29.16 -9.36 -10.27
C ASP A 376 28.69 -10.64 -10.96
N TRP A 377 27.42 -10.71 -11.33
CA TRP A 377 26.83 -11.90 -11.98
C TRP A 377 27.53 -12.28 -13.28
N PRO A 378 27.86 -11.35 -14.20
CA PRO A 378 28.60 -11.69 -15.40
C PRO A 378 30.08 -12.00 -15.17
N LEU A 379 30.71 -11.44 -14.14
CA LEU A 379 32.15 -11.57 -13.88
C LEU A 379 32.48 -12.69 -12.88
N MET A 380 31.48 -13.26 -12.23
CA MET A 380 31.61 -14.31 -11.23
C MET A 380 32.55 -13.89 -10.07
N SER A 381 32.63 -12.59 -9.78
CA SER A 381 33.46 -12.01 -8.71
C SER A 381 33.01 -12.47 -7.32
N ARG A 382 31.72 -12.79 -7.16
CA ARG A 382 31.12 -13.18 -5.88
C ARG A 382 30.05 -14.25 -6.05
N GLY A 383 30.13 -15.31 -5.24
CA GLY A 383 29.08 -16.34 -5.13
C GLY A 383 28.07 -16.01 -4.02
N ILE A 384 26.85 -16.53 -4.14
CA ILE A 384 25.81 -16.39 -3.09
C ILE A 384 25.76 -17.70 -2.31
N ALA A 385 26.07 -17.64 -1.00
CA ALA A 385 25.93 -18.79 -0.12
C ALA A 385 24.44 -19.09 0.09
N TYR A 386 24.00 -20.29 -0.30
CA TYR A 386 22.64 -20.77 -0.10
C TYR A 386 22.48 -21.49 1.23
N TRP A 387 23.51 -22.23 1.64
CA TRP A 387 23.54 -22.94 2.90
C TRP A 387 24.98 -23.07 3.41
N VAL A 388 25.16 -22.94 4.71
CA VAL A 388 26.45 -23.05 5.42
C VAL A 388 26.21 -24.00 6.60
N SER A 389 27.01 -25.05 6.71
CA SER A 389 26.93 -25.96 7.87
C SER A 389 27.49 -25.26 9.11
N ASN A 390 26.82 -25.45 10.26
CA ASN A 390 27.32 -24.91 11.54
C ASN A 390 28.48 -25.71 12.11
N ASP A 391 28.52 -27.03 11.85
CA ASP A 391 29.46 -27.97 12.47
C ASP A 391 30.61 -28.38 11.53
N SER A 392 30.51 -28.02 10.25
CA SER A 392 31.52 -28.34 9.24
C SER A 392 31.74 -27.14 8.30
N ASN A 393 32.93 -27.00 7.72
CA ASN A 393 33.24 -25.93 6.75
C ASN A 393 32.60 -26.17 5.36
N VAL A 394 31.45 -26.86 5.30
CA VAL A 394 30.76 -27.22 4.07
C VAL A 394 29.72 -26.15 3.74
N ASN A 395 29.89 -25.51 2.59
CA ASN A 395 28.98 -24.48 2.10
C ASN A 395 28.44 -24.87 0.73
N ILE A 396 27.13 -24.68 0.53
CA ILE A 396 26.48 -24.78 -0.77
C ILE A 396 26.34 -23.37 -1.31
N CYS A 397 27.03 -23.10 -2.41
CA CYS A 397 27.01 -21.80 -3.07
C CYS A 397 26.27 -21.90 -4.41
N ILE A 398 25.44 -20.90 -4.70
CA ILE A 398 24.89 -20.69 -6.03
C ILE A 398 25.89 -19.85 -6.81
N ILE A 399 26.35 -20.41 -7.93
CA ILE A 399 27.18 -19.72 -8.91
C ILE A 399 26.32 -19.55 -10.16
N VAL A 400 26.15 -18.30 -10.60
CA VAL A 400 25.47 -18.02 -11.88
C VAL A 400 26.48 -18.26 -12.99
N ILE A 401 26.53 -19.48 -13.52
CA ILE A 401 27.38 -19.83 -14.66
C ILE A 401 26.77 -19.21 -15.93
N ILE A 402 27.07 -17.96 -16.21
CA ILE A 402 26.97 -17.44 -17.58
C ILE A 402 28.19 -17.95 -18.32
N CYS A 403 28.06 -19.20 -18.80
CA CYS A 403 28.96 -19.96 -19.67
C CYS A 403 30.12 -19.12 -20.25
N GLU A 404 31.36 -19.56 -20.03
CA GLU A 404 32.64 -19.01 -20.54
C GLU A 404 32.65 -18.71 -22.05
N LYS A 405 31.62 -19.09 -22.81
CA LYS A 405 31.40 -18.73 -24.22
C LYS A 405 30.95 -17.27 -24.43
N LYS A 406 31.24 -16.33 -23.53
CA LYS A 406 30.87 -14.91 -23.71
C LYS A 406 31.53 -14.29 -24.92
N LEU A 407 32.80 -14.57 -25.20
CA LEU A 407 33.46 -14.10 -26.41
C LEU A 407 32.77 -14.59 -27.67
N ILE A 408 32.27 -15.83 -27.67
CA ILE A 408 31.60 -16.43 -28.83
C ILE A 408 30.18 -15.89 -28.99
N TYR A 409 29.38 -15.78 -27.92
CA TYR A 409 28.00 -15.30 -28.02
C TYR A 409 27.90 -13.78 -28.23
N THR A 410 28.78 -12.97 -27.61
CA THR A 410 28.84 -11.53 -27.96
C THR A 410 29.36 -11.35 -29.38
N TYR A 411 30.34 -12.14 -29.83
CA TYR A 411 30.76 -12.16 -31.24
C TYR A 411 29.62 -12.56 -32.19
N TYR A 412 28.82 -13.59 -31.86
CA TYR A 412 27.66 -13.96 -32.67
C TYR A 412 26.55 -12.90 -32.63
N ILE A 413 26.31 -12.24 -31.50
CA ILE A 413 25.33 -11.15 -31.39
C ILE A 413 25.81 -9.92 -32.17
N ILE A 414 27.10 -9.59 -32.11
CA ILE A 414 27.71 -8.50 -32.89
C ILE A 414 27.67 -8.83 -34.38
N ILE A 415 28.00 -10.04 -34.80
CA ILE A 415 27.85 -10.49 -36.19
C ILE A 415 26.39 -10.46 -36.62
N TYR A 416 25.46 -10.89 -35.76
CA TYR A 416 24.03 -10.85 -36.05
C TYR A 416 23.52 -9.41 -36.18
N TYR A 417 23.97 -8.50 -35.30
CA TYR A 417 23.68 -7.06 -35.41
C TYR A 417 24.29 -6.45 -36.66
N ILE A 418 25.54 -6.77 -37.01
CA ILE A 418 26.19 -6.32 -38.24
C ILE A 418 25.47 -6.88 -39.47
N HIS A 419 24.97 -8.11 -39.43
CA HIS A 419 24.21 -8.73 -40.51
C HIS A 419 22.83 -8.09 -40.68
N ILE A 420 22.13 -7.79 -39.57
CA ILE A 420 20.89 -7.00 -39.57
C ILE A 420 21.15 -5.59 -40.08
N TYR A 421 22.21 -4.92 -39.61
CA TYR A 421 22.57 -3.56 -40.02
C TYR A 421 22.94 -3.50 -41.50
N LYS A 422 23.70 -4.48 -42.01
CA LYS A 422 23.98 -4.64 -43.44
C LYS A 422 22.72 -4.86 -44.25
N ASN A 423 21.81 -5.75 -43.83
CA ASN A 423 20.56 -5.97 -44.54
C ASN A 423 19.63 -4.74 -44.49
N PHE A 424 19.60 -4.00 -43.37
CA PHE A 424 18.81 -2.79 -43.24
C PHE A 424 19.31 -1.65 -44.16
N PHE A 425 20.62 -1.52 -44.36
CA PHE A 425 21.20 -0.51 -45.26
C PHE A 425 21.25 -0.94 -46.73
N PHE A 426 21.51 -2.21 -47.04
CA PHE A 426 21.51 -2.68 -48.43
C PHE A 426 20.11 -2.73 -49.05
N THR A 427 19.06 -2.92 -48.25
CA THR A 427 17.67 -2.86 -48.75
C THR A 427 17.24 -1.43 -49.07
N ASN A 428 17.84 -0.41 -48.45
CA ASN A 428 17.57 1.00 -48.74
C ASN A 428 18.34 1.54 -49.96
N TYR A 429 19.40 0.86 -50.42
CA TYR A 429 20.17 1.29 -51.59
C TYR A 429 19.58 0.84 -52.95
N TYR A 430 18.55 -0.01 -52.95
CA TYR A 430 17.82 -0.44 -54.15
C TYR A 430 16.44 0.22 -54.30
N LEU A 431 16.15 1.24 -53.50
CA LEU A 431 14.88 1.99 -53.50
C LEU A 431 15.06 3.48 -53.87
N TYR A 432 16.18 3.83 -54.51
CA TYR A 432 16.36 5.07 -55.26
C TYR A 432 16.70 4.79 -56.72
#